data_AF-A0A9X4EJW5-F1
#
_entry.id   AF-A0A9X4EJW5-F1
#
_cell.length_a   1.000
_cell.length_b   1.000
_cell.length_c   1.000
_cell.angle_alpha   90.00
_cell.angle_beta   90.00
_cell.angle_gamma   90.00
#
_symmetry.space_group_name_H-M   'P 1'
#
loop_
_entity.id
_entity.type
_entity.pdbx_description
1 polymer ?
#
loop_
_entity_poly.entity_id
_entity_poly.type
_entity_poly.pdbx_seq_one_letter_code
_entity_poly.pdbx_strand_id
1 'polypeptide(L)' 'MSFDAIINTLTPRLDQAEQSVMSEMKNLNVNDPGQMIEYQAKMSLWTRIIDFKSTLIKVMSDISTKIISRFA' A
#
# COMPACT_ATOMS: atom_id res chain seq x y z
N MET A 1 -15.15 7.20 14.95
CA MET A 1 -14.12 6.18 14.65
C MET A 1 -12.76 6.84 14.82
N SER A 2 -11.86 6.29 15.64
CA SER A 2 -10.50 6.85 15.77
C SER A 2 -9.71 6.58 14.48
N PHE A 3 -8.83 7.51 14.11
CA PHE A 3 -7.96 7.37 12.93
C PHE A 3 -7.07 6.12 13.04
N ASP A 4 -6.67 5.73 14.26
CA ASP A 4 -5.97 4.48 14.55
C ASP A 4 -6.78 3.23 14.18
N ALA A 5 -8.10 3.25 14.38
CA ALA A 5 -8.96 2.12 14.01
C ALA A 5 -9.07 1.96 12.48
N ILE A 6 -9.02 3.08 11.74
CA ILE A 6 -9.02 3.07 10.27
C ILE A 6 -7.71 2.47 9.75
N ILE A 7 -6.57 2.86 10.31
CA ILE A 7 -5.25 2.29 9.98
C ILE A 7 -5.17 0.81 10.33
N ASN A 8 -5.56 0.44 11.55
CA ASN A 8 -5.52 -0.96 12.00
C ASN A 8 -6.45 -1.86 11.16
N THR A 9 -7.43 -1.30 10.46
CA THR A 9 -8.30 -2.05 9.54
C THR A 9 -7.78 -2.03 8.10
N LEU A 10 -7.23 -0.90 7.63
CA LEU A 10 -6.76 -0.74 6.26
C LEU A 10 -5.38 -1.35 6.03
N THR A 11 -4.44 -1.20 6.96
CA THR A 11 -3.08 -1.74 6.83
C THR A 11 -3.06 -3.24 6.56
N PRO A 12 -3.78 -4.10 7.34
CA PRO A 12 -3.79 -5.53 7.07
C PRO A 12 -4.42 -5.89 5.72
N ARG A 13 -5.43 -5.12 5.28
CA ARG A 13 -6.06 -5.32 3.96
C ARG A 13 -5.11 -4.95 2.83
N LEU A 14 -4.33 -3.88 3.01
CA LEU A 14 -3.30 -3.47 2.06
C LEU A 14 -2.12 -4.45 2.06
N ASP A 15 -1.73 -5.00 3.21
CA ASP A 15 -0.73 -6.08 3.31
C ASP A 15 -1.18 -7.32 2.53
N GLN A 16 -2.43 -7.73 2.70
CA GLN A 16 -3.00 -8.86 1.95
C GLN A 16 -3.05 -8.57 0.44
N ALA A 17 -3.48 -7.37 0.05
CA ALA A 17 -3.50 -6.97 -1.36
C ALA A 17 -2.08 -6.95 -1.97
N GLU A 18 -1.11 -6.41 -1.24
CA GLU A 18 0.29 -6.40 -1.66
C GLU A 18 0.84 -7.81 -1.86
N GLN A 19 0.59 -8.71 -0.90
CA GLN A 19 1.02 -10.10 -0.97
C GLN A 19 0.37 -10.85 -2.14
N SER A 20 -0.91 -10.62 -2.41
CA SER A 20 -1.60 -11.21 -3.57
C SER A 20 -0.96 -10.75 -4.88
N VAL A 21 -0.77 -9.45 -5.05
CA VAL A 21 -0.19 -8.87 -6.27
C VAL A 21 1.25 -9.34 -6.47
N MET A 22 2.06 -9.40 -5.40
CA MET A 22 3.41 -9.96 -5.46
C MET A 22 3.41 -11.45 -5.82
N SER A 23 2.50 -12.24 -5.26
CA SER A 23 2.38 -13.66 -5.55
C SER A 23 2.05 -13.88 -7.03
N GLU A 24 1.07 -13.13 -7.55
CA GLU A 24 0.70 -13.16 -8.96
C GLU A 24 1.87 -12.75 -9.85
N MET A 25 2.59 -11.68 -9.52
CA MET A 25 3.78 -11.24 -10.25
C MET A 25 4.89 -12.30 -10.29
N LYS A 26 5.11 -13.06 -9.20
CA LYS A 26 6.13 -14.12 -9.14
C LYS A 26 5.79 -15.31 -10.04
N ASN A 27 4.50 -15.52 -10.31
CA ASN A 27 4.03 -16.61 -11.16
C ASN A 27 4.03 -16.25 -12.66
N LEU A 28 4.26 -14.98 -13.00
CA LEU A 28 4.35 -14.53 -14.39
C LEU A 28 5.75 -14.78 -14.95
N ASN A 29 5.79 -15.33 -16.17
CA ASN A 29 7.02 -15.49 -16.93
C ASN A 29 7.33 -14.19 -17.69
N VAL A 30 8.25 -13.39 -17.16
CA VAL A 30 8.71 -12.14 -17.79
C VAL A 30 9.40 -12.32 -19.14
N ASN A 31 9.71 -13.55 -19.55
CA ASN A 31 10.25 -13.85 -20.88
C ASN A 31 9.16 -14.06 -21.95
N ASP A 32 7.89 -14.15 -21.55
CA ASP A 32 6.75 -14.16 -22.47
C ASP A 32 6.22 -12.71 -22.62
N PRO A 33 6.24 -12.12 -23.83
CA PRO A 33 5.79 -10.74 -24.06
C PRO A 33 4.37 -10.46 -23.57
N GLY A 34 3.45 -11.43 -23.65
CA GLY A 34 2.08 -11.26 -23.14
C GLY A 34 2.04 -11.12 -21.63
N GLN A 35 2.81 -11.95 -20.93
CA GLN A 35 2.92 -11.94 -19.47
C GLN A 35 3.81 -10.80 -18.96
N MET A 36 4.70 -10.26 -19.78
CA MET A 36 5.48 -9.06 -19.46
C MET A 36 4.59 -7.82 -19.33
N ILE A 37 3.60 -7.66 -20.22
CA ILE A 37 2.62 -6.57 -20.13
C ILE A 37 1.78 -6.72 -18.86
N GLU A 38 1.35 -7.94 -18.56
CA GLU A 38 0.61 -8.23 -17.32
C GLU A 38 1.47 -7.94 -16.09
N TYR A 39 2.75 -8.31 -16.12
CA TYR A 39 3.70 -8.02 -15.05
C TYR A 39 3.86 -6.52 -14.82
N GLN A 40 3.98 -5.72 -15.89
CA GLN A 40 4.04 -4.25 -15.77
C GLN A 40 2.76 -3.66 -15.18
N ALA A 41 1.59 -4.15 -15.60
CA ALA A 41 0.30 -3.71 -15.06
C ALA A 41 0.19 -4.03 -13.56
N LYS A 42 0.56 -5.26 -13.15
CA LYS A 42 0.57 -5.67 -11.74
C LYS A 42 1.63 -4.91 -10.93
N MET A 43 2.81 -4.64 -11.50
CA MET A 43 3.85 -3.82 -10.87
C MET A 43 3.34 -2.39 -10.61
N SER A 44 2.69 -1.75 -11.59
CA SER A 44 2.06 -0.44 -11.41
C SER A 44 1.01 -0.47 -10.30
N LEU A 45 0.23 -1.55 -10.21
CA LEU A 45 -0.78 -1.71 -9.16
C LEU A 45 -0.14 -1.87 -7.78
N TRP A 46 0.95 -2.64 -7.68
CA TRP A 46 1.75 -2.77 -6.46
C TRP A 46 2.34 -1.43 -6.00
N THR A 47 2.92 -0.64 -6.91
CA THR A 47 3.43 0.70 -6.59
C THR A 47 2.34 1.60 -6.01
N ARG A 48 1.13 1.58 -6.58
CA ARG A 48 -0.02 2.35 -6.05
C ARG A 48 -0.43 1.92 -4.64
N ILE A 49 -0.36 0.62 -4.32
CA ILE A 49 -0.64 0.11 -2.97
C ILE A 49 0.37 0.68 -1.98
N ILE A 50 1.66 0.70 -2.34
CA ILE A 50 2.73 1.25 -1.50
C ILE A 50 2.58 2.76 -1.32
N ASP A 51 2.26 3.50 -2.38
CA ASP A 51 2.05 4.95 -2.31
C ASP A 51 0.87 5.28 -1.39
N PHE A 52 -0.20 4.49 -1.46
CA PHE A 52 -1.36 4.65 -0.59
C PHE A 52 -1.02 4.35 0.88
N LYS A 53 -0.30 3.25 1.16
CA LYS A 53 0.21 2.96 2.52
C LYS A 53 1.07 4.10 3.06
N SER A 54 2.01 4.58 2.26
CA SER A 54 2.90 5.69 2.62
C SER A 54 2.11 6.96 2.94
N THR A 55 1.08 7.25 2.13
CA THR A 55 0.20 8.40 2.34
C THR A 55 -0.59 8.27 3.65
N LEU A 56 -1.13 7.08 3.94
CA LEU A 56 -1.84 6.82 5.20
C LEU A 56 -0.92 7.02 6.41
N ILE A 57 0.29 6.48 6.39
CA ILE A 57 1.27 6.64 7.46
C ILE A 57 1.63 8.12 7.64
N LYS A 58 1.84 8.85 6.54
CA LYS A 58 2.15 10.29 6.58
C LYS A 58 1.03 11.11 7.20
N VAL A 59 -0.23 10.87 6.78
CA VAL A 59 -1.41 11.54 7.36
C VAL A 59 -1.50 11.28 8.87
N MET A 60 -1.21 10.05 9.32
CA MET A 60 -1.17 9.73 10.75
C MET A 60 -0.06 10.46 11.49
N SER A 61 1.15 10.47 10.93
CA SER A 61 2.27 11.21 11.50
C SER A 61 1.91 12.69 11.65
N ASP A 62 1.34 13.30 10.61
CA ASP A 62 0.94 14.71 10.61
C ASP A 62 -0.16 15.01 11.64
N ILE A 63 -1.14 14.11 11.80
CA ILE A 63 -2.19 14.24 12.83
C ILE A 63 -1.58 14.16 14.23
N SER A 64 -0.74 13.15 14.49
CA SER A 64 -0.06 12.99 15.78
C SER A 64 0.81 14.19 16.12
N THR A 65 1.62 14.67 15.17
CA THR A 65 2.44 15.87 15.34
C THR A 65 1.59 17.11 15.58
N LYS A 66 0.48 17.31 14.85
CA LYS A 66 -0.43 18.45 15.06
C LYS A 66 -1.11 18.41 16.42
N ILE A 67 -1.53 17.24 16.87
CA ILE A 67 -2.11 17.06 18.21
C ILE A 67 -1.06 17.43 19.26
N ILE A 68 0.15 16.87 19.19
CA ILE A 68 1.23 17.18 20.12
C ILE A 68 1.57 18.68 20.10
N SER A 69 1.64 19.30 18.92
CA SER A 69 1.92 20.74 18.78
C SER A 69 0.85 21.67 19.36
N ARG A 70 -0.37 21.17 19.58
CA ARG A 70 -1.44 21.94 20.26
C ARG A 70 -1.38 21.83 21.79
N PHE A 71 -0.62 20.86 22.32
CA PHE A 71 -0.47 20.61 23.75
C PHE A 71 0.95 20.93 24.28
N ALA A 72 1.84 21.41 23.40
CA ALA A 72 3.16 21.95 23.72
C ALA A 72 3.12 23.48 23.64
#